data_AF-A0A7L4G081-F1
#
_entry.id   AF-A0A7L4G081-F1
#
_cell.length_a   1.000
_cell.length_b   1.000
_cell.length_c   1.000
_cell.angle_alpha   90.00
_cell.angle_beta   90.00
_cell.angle_gamma   90.00
#
_symmetry.space_group_name_H-M   'P 1'
#
loop_
_entity.id
_entity.type
_entity.pdbx_description
1 polymer ?
#
loop_
_entity_poly.entity_id
_entity_poly.type
_entity_poly.pdbx_seq_one_letter_code
_entity_poly.pdbx_strand_id
1 'polypeptide(L)'
;CDPPWSGLSPGTMSPVTTPLSPGLGGPLRWLQTCLRRTARDREEDGASHPVPLVPLTEANEDAMENRRFRALLRQLGLRPPASEQESFWRIPAALTPQQLRRAAASIAHHSPDPPASPQGLLESPGCPQD
;
A
#
# COMPACT_ATOMS: atom_id res chain seq x y z
N CYS A 1 6.41 -37.65 -49.96
CA CYS A 1 6.15 -37.89 -48.52
C CYS A 1 6.63 -36.67 -47.76
N ASP A 2 5.70 -35.84 -47.33
CA ASP A 2 5.93 -34.62 -46.55
C ASP A 2 5.95 -34.96 -45.04
N PRO A 3 6.77 -34.31 -44.20
CA PRO A 3 6.76 -34.55 -42.76
C PRO A 3 5.51 -33.95 -42.08
N PRO A 4 4.97 -34.58 -41.01
CA PRO A 4 3.62 -34.29 -40.49
C PRO A 4 3.55 -33.14 -39.45
N TRP A 5 4.46 -32.17 -39.45
CA TRP A 5 4.48 -31.12 -38.42
C TRP A 5 4.25 -29.69 -38.94
N SER A 6 3.64 -29.52 -40.10
CA SER A 6 3.08 -28.24 -40.53
C SER A 6 1.83 -27.92 -39.69
N GLY A 7 2.00 -27.38 -38.49
CA GLY A 7 0.86 -27.08 -37.61
C GLY A 7 1.15 -26.39 -36.28
N LEU A 8 2.28 -25.71 -36.12
CA LEU A 8 2.51 -24.85 -34.96
C LEU A 8 2.57 -23.41 -35.43
N SER A 9 1.43 -22.73 -35.36
CA SER A 9 1.36 -21.27 -35.38
C SER A 9 2.38 -20.71 -34.39
N PRO A 10 3.02 -19.56 -34.66
CA PRO A 10 3.81 -18.88 -33.64
C PRO A 10 2.88 -18.52 -32.49
N GLY A 11 2.83 -19.41 -31.48
CA GLY A 11 2.23 -19.13 -30.20
C GLY A 11 2.99 -17.95 -29.66
N THR A 12 2.31 -16.81 -29.60
CA THR A 12 2.75 -15.64 -28.86
C THR A 12 3.26 -16.16 -27.51
N MET A 13 4.57 -16.09 -27.30
CA MET A 13 5.11 -16.23 -25.95
C MET A 13 4.59 -14.98 -25.25
N SER A 14 3.42 -15.11 -24.62
CA SER A 14 2.88 -14.08 -23.74
C SER A 14 4.03 -13.66 -22.83
N PRO A 15 4.30 -12.36 -22.68
CA PRO A 15 5.33 -11.93 -21.75
C PRO A 15 5.02 -12.60 -20.43
N VAL A 16 6.02 -13.28 -19.85
CA VAL A 16 5.97 -13.60 -18.43
C VAL A 16 5.71 -12.27 -17.75
N THR A 17 4.47 -12.07 -17.31
CA THR A 17 4.12 -10.93 -16.48
C THR A 17 4.82 -11.21 -15.17
N THR A 18 6.11 -10.88 -15.12
CA THR A 18 6.81 -10.64 -13.86
C THR A 18 5.86 -9.74 -13.08
N PRO A 19 5.33 -10.18 -11.92
CA PRO A 19 4.37 -9.38 -11.18
C PRO A 19 5.01 -8.01 -11.01
N LEU A 20 4.38 -6.99 -11.61
CA LEU A 20 4.78 -5.60 -11.44
C LEU A 20 4.93 -5.40 -9.93
N SER A 21 6.10 -4.94 -9.52
CA SER A 21 6.45 -4.54 -8.15
C SER A 21 5.20 -4.32 -7.28
N PRO A 22 4.99 -5.11 -6.22
CA PRO A 22 3.75 -5.04 -5.45
C PRO A 22 3.45 -3.60 -5.07
N GLY A 23 2.26 -3.13 -5.45
CA GLY A 23 1.83 -1.77 -5.15
C GLY A 23 1.82 -1.52 -3.64
N LEU A 24 2.22 -0.32 -3.22
CA LEU A 24 2.26 0.06 -1.79
C LEU A 24 0.88 0.05 -1.10
N GLY A 25 -0.23 -0.23 -1.80
CA GLY A 25 -1.58 -0.21 -1.23
C GLY A 25 -1.76 -1.15 -0.03
N GLY A 26 -1.23 -2.37 -0.10
CA GLY A 26 -1.25 -3.32 1.02
C GLY A 26 -0.47 -2.79 2.23
N PRO A 27 0.82 -2.45 2.06
CA PRO A 27 1.65 -1.87 3.12
C PRO A 27 1.11 -0.56 3.73
N LEU A 28 0.51 0.32 2.92
CA LEU A 28 -0.11 1.55 3.42
C LEU A 28 -1.34 1.25 4.29
N ARG A 29 -2.15 0.27 3.92
CA ARG A 29 -3.29 -0.19 4.74
C ARG A 29 -2.81 -0.84 6.05
N TRP A 30 -1.74 -1.63 5.99
CA TRP A 30 -1.10 -2.19 7.18
C TRP A 30 -0.65 -1.08 8.14
N LEU A 31 0.12 -0.10 7.65
CA LEU A 31 0.59 1.03 8.45
C LEU A 31 -0.58 1.81 9.06
N GLN A 32 -1.63 2.09 8.28
CA GLN A 32 -2.84 2.73 8.77
C GLN A 32 -3.48 1.95 9.93
N THR A 33 -3.54 0.62 9.81
CA THR A 33 -4.09 -0.26 10.84
C THR A 33 -3.25 -0.23 12.10
N CYS A 34 -1.92 -0.28 11.97
CA CYS A 34 -1.00 -0.15 13.11
C CYS A 34 -1.23 1.15 13.88
N LEU A 35 -1.27 2.29 13.19
CA LEU A 35 -1.48 3.60 13.81
C LEU A 35 -2.84 3.69 14.52
N ARG A 36 -3.91 3.18 13.92
CA ARG A 36 -5.25 3.17 14.52
C ARG A 36 -5.34 2.27 15.75
N ARG A 37 -4.73 1.09 15.70
CA ARG A 37 -4.68 0.17 16.85
C ARG A 37 -3.91 0.79 17.99
N THR A 38 -2.68 1.28 17.75
CA THR A 38 -1.89 1.96 18.78
C THR A 38 -2.60 3.18 19.38
N ALA A 39 -3.38 3.92 18.59
CA ALA A 39 -4.18 5.02 19.12
C ALA A 39 -5.25 4.53 20.11
N ARG A 40 -5.98 3.48 19.74
CA ARG A 40 -7.02 2.88 20.59
C ARG A 40 -6.40 2.28 21.86
N ASP A 41 -5.34 1.48 21.72
CA ASP A 41 -4.69 0.81 22.84
C ASP A 41 -4.20 1.84 23.89
N ARG A 42 -3.66 2.99 23.44
CA ARG A 42 -3.25 4.09 24.34
C ARG A 42 -4.40 4.78 25.08
N GLU A 43 -5.59 4.79 24.52
CA GLU A 43 -6.79 5.34 25.18
C GLU A 43 -7.39 4.36 26.17
N GLU A 44 -7.31 3.06 25.87
CA GLU A 44 -7.80 1.98 26.73
C GLU A 44 -6.86 1.78 27.93
N ASP A 45 -5.54 1.75 27.71
CA ASP A 45 -4.55 1.46 28.75
C ASP A 45 -4.13 2.69 29.58
N GLY A 46 -4.38 3.90 29.07
CA GLY A 46 -3.93 5.15 29.69
C GLY A 46 -2.40 5.32 29.72
N ALA A 47 -1.63 4.41 29.11
CA ALA A 47 -0.17 4.40 29.07
C ALA A 47 0.33 4.49 27.62
N SER A 48 1.38 5.29 27.40
CA SER A 48 2.01 5.44 26.09
C SER A 48 3.44 4.92 26.11
N HIS A 49 3.64 3.69 25.63
CA HIS A 49 4.97 3.11 25.40
C HIS A 49 5.32 3.13 23.90
N PRO A 50 6.62 3.11 23.53
CA PRO A 50 7.03 2.92 22.14
C PRO A 50 6.53 1.57 21.60
N VAL A 51 6.04 1.53 20.36
CA VAL A 51 5.51 0.30 19.73
C VAL A 51 6.32 -0.03 18.47
N PRO A 52 6.88 -1.24 18.34
CA PRO A 52 7.60 -1.65 17.13
C PRO A 52 6.63 -1.93 15.97
N LEU A 53 7.00 -1.48 14.78
CA LEU A 53 6.37 -1.88 13.52
C LEU A 53 7.06 -3.15 13.01
N VAL A 54 6.40 -4.29 13.23
CA VAL A 54 6.88 -5.59 12.78
C VAL A 54 6.16 -5.95 11.47
N PRO A 55 6.84 -5.94 10.32
CA PRO A 55 6.27 -6.43 9.08
C PRO A 55 6.19 -7.96 9.16
N LEU A 56 4.98 -8.51 9.03
CA LEU A 56 4.72 -9.96 9.16
C LEU A 56 4.40 -10.64 7.81
N THR A 57 4.55 -9.89 6.73
CA THR A 57 4.29 -10.37 5.37
C THR A 57 5.37 -9.83 4.46
N GLU A 58 5.77 -10.61 3.45
CA GLU A 58 6.78 -10.23 2.46
C GLU A 58 6.52 -8.83 1.86
N ALA A 59 5.29 -8.55 1.42
CA ALA A 59 4.93 -7.23 0.88
C ALA A 59 5.17 -6.05 1.85
N ASN A 60 5.06 -6.28 3.17
CA ASN A 60 5.33 -5.25 4.18
C ASN A 60 6.84 -5.12 4.43
N GLU A 61 7.59 -6.22 4.36
CA GLU A 61 9.05 -6.23 4.45
C GLU A 61 9.65 -5.46 3.26
N ASP A 62 9.21 -5.77 2.02
CA ASP A 62 9.58 -5.05 0.80
C ASP A 62 9.29 -3.54 0.91
N ALA A 63 8.15 -3.18 1.50
CA ALA A 63 7.82 -1.78 1.73
C ALA A 63 8.78 -1.10 2.71
N MET A 64 9.29 -1.80 3.73
CA MET A 64 10.30 -1.26 4.64
C MET A 64 11.64 -1.02 3.94
N GLU A 65 11.91 -1.73 2.83
CA GLU A 65 13.05 -1.50 1.93
C GLU A 65 12.83 -0.38 0.90
N ASN A 66 11.58 0.04 0.69
CA ASN A 66 11.24 1.12 -0.22
C ASN A 66 11.59 2.52 0.35
N ARG A 67 12.37 3.31 -0.40
CA ARG A 67 12.77 4.67 0.04
C ARG A 67 11.59 5.61 0.26
N ARG A 68 10.54 5.55 -0.58
CA ARG A 68 9.36 6.43 -0.47
C ARG A 68 8.54 6.07 0.76
N PHE A 69 8.36 4.78 1.02
CA PHE A 69 7.66 4.31 2.22
C PHE A 69 8.43 4.72 3.49
N ARG A 70 9.75 4.53 3.55
CA ARG A 70 10.55 5.03 4.68
C ARG A 70 10.56 6.56 4.83
N ALA A 71 10.41 7.32 3.74
CA ALA A 71 10.25 8.77 3.81
C ALA A 71 8.90 9.13 4.45
N LEU A 72 7.83 8.45 4.04
CA LEU A 72 6.51 8.59 4.65
C LEU A 72 6.55 8.27 6.15
N LEU A 73 7.18 7.17 6.57
CA LEU A 73 7.32 6.83 8.00
C LEU A 73 7.94 7.98 8.81
N ARG A 74 8.99 8.63 8.28
CA ARG A 74 9.62 9.80 8.91
C ARG A 74 8.68 11.00 8.97
N GLN A 75 7.95 11.28 7.89
CA GLN A 75 6.99 12.38 7.83
C GLN A 75 5.85 12.20 8.85
N LEU A 76 5.45 10.96 9.13
CA LEU A 76 4.45 10.63 10.15
C LEU A 76 5.03 10.64 11.58
N GLY A 77 6.32 10.91 11.74
CA GLY A 77 6.99 10.98 13.04
C GLY A 77 7.43 9.62 13.60
N LEU A 78 7.49 8.57 12.79
CA LEU A 78 8.02 7.28 13.22
C LEU A 78 9.54 7.30 13.23
N ARG A 79 10.12 6.57 14.19
CA ARG A 79 11.57 6.51 14.37
C ARG A 79 12.14 5.32 13.60
N PRO A 80 13.22 5.50 12.81
CA PRO A 80 13.99 4.36 12.32
C PRO A 80 14.66 3.60 13.48
N PRO A 81 15.07 2.34 13.25
CA PRO A 81 16.02 1.68 14.14
C PRO A 81 17.29 2.54 14.31
N ALA A 82 17.78 2.67 15.55
CA ALA A 82 18.90 3.59 15.86
C ALA A 82 20.29 3.01 15.57
N SER A 83 20.41 1.69 15.53
CA SER A 83 21.66 0.96 15.32
C SER A 83 21.35 -0.50 14.95
N GLU A 84 22.38 -1.31 14.71
CA GLU A 84 22.25 -2.75 14.45
C GLU A 84 21.58 -3.53 15.60
N GLN A 85 21.43 -2.93 16.79
CA GLN A 85 20.71 -3.54 17.91
C GLN A 85 19.18 -3.46 17.76
N GLU A 86 18.67 -2.53 16.94
CA GLU A 86 17.24 -2.43 16.68
C GLU A 86 16.93 -2.82 15.23
N SER A 87 15.97 -3.71 15.04
CA SER A 87 15.57 -4.17 13.69
C SER A 87 14.33 -3.45 13.15
N PHE A 88 13.51 -2.88 14.03
CA PHE A 88 12.18 -2.38 13.68
C PHE A 88 12.04 -0.86 13.83
N TRP A 89 11.26 -0.28 12.93
CA TRP A 89 10.76 1.08 13.11
C TRP A 89 9.85 1.14 14.33
N ARG A 90 9.75 2.31 14.96
CA ARG A 90 8.92 2.49 16.15
C ARG A 90 7.94 3.64 16.01
N ILE A 91 6.73 3.43 16.51
CA ILE A 91 5.78 4.50 16.83
C ILE A 91 6.21 5.07 18.20
N PRO A 92 6.67 6.33 18.28
CA PRO A 92 7.10 6.90 19.55
C PRO A 92 5.97 6.99 20.57
N ALA A 93 6.33 6.91 21.85
CA ALA A 93 5.42 7.17 22.97
C ALA A 93 4.84 8.59 22.96
N ALA A 94 5.62 9.56 22.46
CA ALA A 94 5.21 10.98 22.39
C ALA A 94 4.08 11.26 21.40
N LEU A 95 3.78 10.33 20.47
CA LEU A 95 2.65 10.50 19.54
C LEU A 95 1.33 10.19 20.25
N THR A 96 0.50 11.22 20.40
CA THR A 96 -0.81 11.11 21.04
C THR A 96 -1.80 10.32 20.18
N PRO A 97 -2.85 9.72 20.78
CA PRO A 97 -3.91 9.05 20.02
C PRO A 97 -4.49 9.90 18.89
N GLN A 98 -4.70 11.20 19.13
CA GLN A 98 -5.19 12.13 18.12
C GLN A 98 -4.18 12.36 16.97
N GLN A 99 -2.87 12.43 17.26
CA GLN A 99 -1.84 12.53 16.23
C GLN A 99 -1.78 11.26 15.38
N LEU A 100 -1.85 10.08 16.01
CA LEU A 100 -1.86 8.79 15.31
C LEU A 100 -3.07 8.65 14.38
N ARG A 101 -4.26 9.07 14.82
CA ARG A 101 -5.47 9.06 13.97
C ARG A 101 -5.34 9.99 12.77
N ARG A 102 -4.79 11.20 12.98
CA ARG A 102 -4.53 12.14 11.88
C ARG A 102 -3.54 11.56 10.88
N ALA A 103 -2.43 11.01 11.36
CA ALA A 103 -1.44 10.31 10.53
C ALA A 103 -2.07 9.17 9.71
N ALA A 104 -2.90 8.34 10.33
CA ALA A 104 -3.62 7.25 9.65
C ALA A 104 -4.61 7.76 8.58
N ALA A 105 -5.24 8.92 8.80
CA ALA A 105 -6.13 9.53 7.82
C ALA A 105 -5.38 10.16 6.64
N SER A 106 -4.20 10.74 6.87
CA SER A 106 -3.37 11.31 5.80
C SER A 106 -2.87 10.24 4.81
N ILE A 107 -2.62 9.01 5.28
CA ILE A 107 -2.23 7.89 4.40
C ILE A 107 -3.34 7.52 3.42
N ALA A 108 -4.61 7.58 3.84
CA ALA A 108 -5.75 7.22 2.99
C ALA A 108 -5.87 8.13 1.77
N HIS A 109 -5.55 9.41 1.92
CA HIS A 109 -5.57 10.39 0.83
C HIS A 109 -4.42 10.22 -0.17
N HIS A 110 -3.39 9.43 0.17
CA HIS A 110 -2.23 9.16 -0.69
C HIS A 110 -2.38 7.85 -1.48
N SER A 111 -3.53 7.15 -1.41
CA SER A 111 -3.78 6.02 -2.31
C SER A 111 -4.28 6.58 -3.64
N PRO A 112 -3.53 6.46 -4.76
CA PRO A 112 -4.06 6.77 -6.07
C PRO A 112 -4.96 5.60 -6.48
N ASP A 113 -6.21 5.62 -6.06
CA ASP A 113 -7.27 5.01 -6.84
C ASP A 113 -7.94 6.16 -7.61
N PRO A 114 -7.71 6.33 -8.93
CA PRO A 114 -8.63 7.13 -9.69
C PRO A 114 -10.00 6.47 -9.54
N PRO A 115 -11.08 7.21 -9.24
CA PRO A 115 -12.40 6.61 -9.37
C PRO A 115 -12.47 6.12 -10.82
N ALA A 116 -12.56 4.80 -10.99
CA ALA A 116 -12.98 4.22 -12.24
C ALA A 116 -14.38 4.77 -12.49
N SER A 117 -14.46 5.91 -13.16
CA SER A 117 -15.71 6.43 -13.70
C SER A 117 -16.21 5.33 -14.62
N PRO A 118 -17.33 4.64 -14.33
CA PRO A 118 -17.99 3.90 -15.37
C PRO A 118 -18.44 4.99 -16.34
N GLN A 119 -17.79 5.08 -17.49
CA GLN A 119 -18.28 5.83 -18.63
C GLN A 119 -19.74 5.42 -18.78
N GLY A 120 -20.63 6.35 -18.41
CA GLY A 120 -22.05 6.19 -18.55
C GLY A 120 -22.32 5.94 -20.02
N LEU A 121 -22.65 4.70 -20.32
CA LEU A 121 -23.46 4.32 -21.46
C LEU A 121 -24.78 5.10 -21.32
N LEU A 122 -24.81 6.30 -21.88
CA LEU A 122 -26.04 7.00 -22.21
C LEU A 122 -25.93 7.40 -23.68
N GLU A 123 -26.04 6.39 -24.56
CA GLU A 123 -26.55 6.65 -25.90
C GLU A 123 -27.85 7.44 -25.74
N SER A 124 -27.80 8.69 -26.19
CA SER A 124 -28.97 9.54 -26.31
C SER A 124 -29.39 9.46 -27.78
N PRO A 125 -30.54 8.87 -28.14
CA PRO A 125 -31.07 9.01 -29.48
C PRO A 125 -31.88 10.32 -29.54
N GLY A 126 -31.42 11.25 -30.36
CA GLY A 126 -32.16 12.46 -30.75
C GLY A 126 -31.25 13.28 -31.67
N CYS A 127 -31.60 13.63 -32.90
CA CYS A 127 -32.91 14.00 -33.48
C CYS A 127 -32.85 13.84 -35.03
N PRO A 128 -33.97 13.96 -35.77
CA PRO A 128 -34.06 13.59 -37.18
C PRO A 128 -33.31 14.59 -38.07
N GLN A 129 -32.78 14.09 -39.19
CA GLN A 129 -32.17 14.90 -40.23
C GLN A 129 -33.20 15.13 -41.34
N ASP A 130 -33.28 16.40 -41.78
CA ASP A 130 -34.14 17.01 -42.82
C ASP A 130 -34.43 16.12 -44.05
#